data_AF-A0A9X0CVN6-F1
#
_entry.id   AF-A0A9X0CVN6-F1
#
_cell.length_a   1.000
_cell.length_b   1.000
_cell.length_c   1.000
_cell.angle_alpha   90.00
_cell.angle_beta   90.00
_cell.angle_gamma   90.00
#
_symmetry.space_group_name_H-M   'P 1'
#
loop_
_entity.id
_entity.type
_entity.pdbx_description
1 polymer ?
#
loop_
_entity_poly.entity_id
_entity_poly.type
_entity_poly.pdbx_seq_one_letter_code
_entity_poly.pdbx_strand_id
1 'polypeptide(L)'
;MVEELGFSVGPGTTTFAAIRKEKVINLKAPYETDCSASVISNIPGYSKYTTSSCMLTCQTKHIEKECGCRDIKLPVLTDNPEIDVCGLNETATCVFREMGRNFYKVGGDNCSCQVPCETISYKPSLSYGGFPSKSVALDEGKRVWTPNTTTYKSAAEFADALHENMSENLLELNVYFQELGYQLIEQKPDYDKESLMGRYTLTCSKRRGAGRIVH
;
A
#
# COMPACT_ATOMS: atom_id res chain seq x y z
N MET A 1 3.98 -5.42 -4.92
CA MET A 1 3.41 -4.35 -4.06
C MET A 1 1.93 -4.57 -3.73
N VAL A 2 1.04 -4.86 -4.69
CA VAL A 2 -0.32 -5.38 -4.35
C VAL A 2 -0.20 -6.67 -3.51
N GLU A 3 0.80 -7.50 -3.82
CA GLU A 3 1.13 -8.72 -3.07
C GLU A 3 1.58 -8.49 -1.60
N GLU A 4 2.04 -7.28 -1.23
CA GLU A 4 2.62 -7.02 0.11
C GLU A 4 1.72 -6.20 1.02
N LEU A 5 0.87 -5.34 0.46
CA LEU A 5 0.02 -4.39 1.21
C LEU A 5 -1.48 -4.64 1.01
N GLY A 6 -1.85 -5.64 0.20
CA GLY A 6 -3.24 -6.04 -0.04
C GLY A 6 -3.79 -6.96 1.06
N PHE A 7 -5.09 -7.23 0.99
CA PHE A 7 -5.76 -8.24 1.80
C PHE A 7 -6.43 -9.27 0.89
N SER A 8 -6.49 -10.52 1.36
CA SER A 8 -7.11 -11.63 0.62
C SER A 8 -8.56 -11.80 1.04
N VAL A 9 -9.40 -12.16 0.07
CA VAL A 9 -10.80 -12.52 0.28
C VAL A 9 -11.07 -13.89 -0.31
N GLY A 10 -11.84 -14.71 0.42
CA GLY A 10 -12.14 -16.08 0.02
C GLY A 10 -13.53 -16.21 -0.62
N PRO A 11 -13.75 -17.23 -1.47
CA PRO A 11 -15.08 -17.61 -1.92
C PRO A 11 -15.99 -17.99 -0.73
N GLY A 12 -17.29 -17.87 -0.93
CA GLY A 12 -18.31 -18.20 0.07
C GLY A 12 -18.48 -17.13 1.15
N THR A 13 -17.88 -15.95 0.95
CA THR A 13 -17.94 -14.85 1.91
C THR A 13 -18.47 -13.58 1.28
N THR A 14 -19.32 -12.88 2.02
CA THR A 14 -19.53 -11.45 1.86
C THR A 14 -18.49 -10.76 2.72
N THR A 15 -17.51 -10.12 2.10
CA THR A 15 -16.50 -9.32 2.77
C THR A 15 -16.88 -7.85 2.71
N PHE A 16 -16.91 -7.21 3.88
CA PHE A 16 -17.09 -5.77 4.02
C PHE A 16 -15.74 -5.15 4.37
N ALA A 17 -15.22 -4.32 3.48
CA ALA A 17 -13.98 -3.57 3.64
C ALA A 17 -14.29 -2.10 3.93
N ALA A 18 -14.33 -1.74 5.21
CA ALA A 18 -14.45 -0.36 5.65
C ALA A 18 -13.08 0.31 5.58
N ILE A 19 -12.93 1.34 4.74
CA ILE A 19 -11.67 2.03 4.49
C ILE A 19 -11.61 3.32 5.29
N ARG A 20 -10.50 3.52 6.02
CA ARG A 20 -10.14 4.81 6.63
C ARG A 20 -8.96 5.44 5.91
N LYS A 21 -9.11 6.69 5.47
CA LYS A 21 -8.03 7.48 4.88
C LYS A 21 -7.15 8.09 5.96
N GLU A 22 -5.84 7.94 5.83
CA GLU A 22 -4.84 8.55 6.68
C GLU A 22 -3.86 9.36 5.82
N LYS A 23 -3.61 10.61 6.19
CA LYS A 23 -2.65 11.49 5.56
C LYS A 23 -1.55 11.83 6.56
N VAL A 24 -0.30 11.60 6.18
CA VAL A 24 0.89 11.94 6.96
C VAL A 24 1.65 13.04 6.26
N ILE A 25 2.00 14.10 7.00
CA ILE A 25 2.83 15.21 6.53
C ILE A 25 4.11 15.24 7.38
N ASN A 26 5.24 15.01 6.71
CA ASN A 26 6.57 14.99 7.32
C ASN A 26 7.32 16.32 7.09
N LEU A 27 8.29 16.61 7.96
CA LEU A 27 9.16 17.77 7.84
C LEU A 27 10.40 17.49 6.97
N LYS A 28 10.84 18.51 6.21
CA LYS A 28 12.08 18.49 5.41
C LYS A 28 13.31 18.78 6.29
N ALA A 29 14.53 18.62 5.78
CA ALA A 29 15.72 19.17 6.45
C ALA A 29 15.49 20.62 6.94
N PRO A 30 15.95 20.99 8.15
CA PRO A 30 16.92 20.30 9.01
C PRO A 30 16.34 19.33 10.05
N TYR A 31 15.05 18.99 9.97
CA TYR A 31 14.42 18.06 10.91
C TYR A 31 14.82 16.61 10.61
N GLU A 32 14.81 15.74 11.63
CA GLU A 32 15.27 14.35 11.54
C GLU A 32 14.63 13.55 10.39
N THR A 33 13.36 13.82 10.10
CA THR A 33 12.60 13.13 9.07
C THR A 33 13.15 13.34 7.65
N ASP A 34 13.86 14.46 7.42
CA ASP A 34 14.44 14.88 6.13
C ASP A 34 13.67 14.38 4.89
N CYS A 35 12.39 14.75 4.82
CA CYS A 35 11.51 14.16 3.83
C CYS A 35 11.80 14.66 2.41
N SER A 36 11.54 13.80 1.42
CA SER A 36 11.64 14.13 0.00
C SER A 36 10.28 14.50 -0.58
N ALA A 37 10.20 15.63 -1.28
CA ALA A 37 9.03 16.02 -2.09
C ALA A 37 9.29 15.87 -3.59
N SER A 38 10.30 15.07 -3.95
CA SER A 38 10.74 14.90 -5.34
C SER A 38 9.64 14.29 -6.19
N VAL A 39 9.63 14.62 -7.48
CA VAL A 39 8.77 13.95 -8.45
C VAL A 39 9.55 12.74 -8.99
N ILE A 40 8.93 11.57 -8.94
CA ILE A 40 9.45 10.38 -9.64
C ILE A 40 8.87 10.40 -11.05
N SER A 41 9.74 10.47 -12.05
CA SER A 41 9.40 10.30 -13.47
C SER A 41 9.92 9.00 -14.05
N ASN A 42 10.67 8.23 -13.25
CA ASN A 42 11.44 7.09 -13.72
C ASN A 42 10.63 5.79 -13.82
N ILE A 43 9.38 5.76 -13.32
CA ILE A 43 8.45 4.65 -13.52
C ILE A 43 7.19 5.19 -14.24
N PRO A 44 6.84 4.68 -15.43
CA PRO A 44 5.62 5.06 -16.14
C PRO A 44 4.38 4.83 -15.27
N GLY A 45 3.50 5.84 -15.19
CA GLY A 45 2.25 5.77 -14.42
C GLY A 45 2.36 6.17 -12.94
N TYR A 46 3.58 6.36 -12.40
CA TYR A 46 3.78 6.97 -11.08
C TYR A 46 4.02 8.46 -11.25
N SER A 47 3.15 9.30 -10.69
CA SER A 47 3.24 10.76 -10.77
C SER A 47 3.85 11.42 -9.53
N LYS A 48 4.03 10.64 -8.45
CA LYS A 48 4.53 11.13 -7.15
C LYS A 48 5.54 10.15 -6.56
N TYR A 49 6.54 10.69 -5.86
CA TYR A 49 7.47 9.87 -5.11
C TYR A 49 6.77 9.16 -3.95
N THR A 50 6.99 7.86 -3.85
CA THR A 50 6.64 7.04 -2.69
C THR A 50 7.83 6.17 -2.31
N THR A 51 7.95 5.80 -1.04
CA THR A 51 9.00 4.87 -0.59
C THR A 51 8.98 3.58 -1.40
N SER A 52 7.78 3.04 -1.69
CA SER A 52 7.65 1.82 -2.49
C SER A 52 8.10 2.00 -3.94
N SER A 53 7.80 3.13 -4.59
CA SER A 53 8.33 3.41 -5.93
C SER A 53 9.86 3.52 -5.96
N CYS A 54 10.47 4.07 -4.91
CA CYS A 54 11.92 4.10 -4.77
C CYS A 54 12.50 2.68 -4.61
N MET A 55 11.88 1.86 -3.76
CA MET A 55 12.27 0.46 -3.58
C MET A 55 12.12 -0.36 -4.86
N LEU A 56 11.02 -0.20 -5.61
CA LEU A 56 10.81 -0.86 -6.90
C LEU A 56 11.87 -0.43 -7.92
N THR A 57 12.18 0.87 -7.97
CA THR A 57 13.25 1.39 -8.84
C THR A 57 14.59 0.74 -8.51
N CYS A 58 14.92 0.70 -7.22
CA CYS A 58 16.14 0.09 -6.72
C CYS A 58 16.24 -1.40 -7.07
N GLN A 59 15.17 -2.18 -6.83
CA GLN A 59 15.10 -3.59 -7.19
C GLN A 59 15.29 -3.79 -8.68
N THR A 60 14.62 -2.97 -9.49
CA THR A 60 14.73 -3.04 -10.95
C THR A 60 16.17 -2.77 -11.39
N LYS A 61 16.78 -1.67 -10.94
CA LYS A 61 18.19 -1.35 -11.27
C LYS A 61 19.16 -2.45 -10.83
N HIS A 62 18.92 -3.08 -9.69
CA HIS A 62 19.76 -4.18 -9.22
C HIS A 62 19.67 -5.40 -10.16
N ILE A 63 18.46 -5.80 -10.56
CA ILE A 63 18.27 -6.94 -11.45
C ILE A 63 18.75 -6.65 -12.88
N GLU A 64 18.51 -5.44 -13.39
CA GLU A 64 19.05 -5.02 -14.69
C GLU A 64 20.59 -5.07 -14.69
N LYS A 65 21.23 -4.66 -13.58
CA LYS A 65 22.69 -4.65 -13.44
C LYS A 65 23.30 -6.05 -13.32
N GLU A 66 22.71 -6.92 -12.50
CA GLU A 66 23.30 -8.23 -12.19
C GLU A 66 22.86 -9.33 -13.18
N CYS A 67 21.65 -9.24 -13.72
CA CYS A 67 21.07 -10.24 -14.62
C CYS A 67 20.95 -9.77 -16.08
N GLY A 68 21.10 -8.47 -16.37
CA GLY A 68 21.04 -7.93 -17.74
C GLY A 68 19.64 -7.93 -18.36
N CYS A 69 18.60 -8.22 -17.56
CA CYS A 69 17.21 -8.31 -17.99
C CYS A 69 16.29 -7.79 -16.88
N ARG A 70 15.00 -7.61 -17.17
CA ARG A 70 14.00 -7.17 -16.20
C ARG A 70 13.07 -8.33 -15.78
N ASP A 71 12.81 -8.47 -14.49
CA ASP A 71 11.78 -9.40 -14.01
C ASP A 71 10.36 -8.96 -14.42
N ILE A 72 9.49 -9.91 -14.75
CA ILE A 72 8.12 -9.63 -15.19
C ILE A 72 7.30 -8.81 -14.19
N LYS A 73 7.55 -8.98 -12.88
CA LYS A 73 6.84 -8.28 -11.80
C LYS A 73 7.38 -6.89 -11.51
N LEU A 74 8.58 -6.56 -12.01
CA LEU A 74 9.22 -5.27 -11.79
C LEU A 74 8.81 -4.25 -12.87
N PRO A 75 8.69 -2.95 -12.54
CA PRO A 75 8.32 -1.94 -13.52
C PRO A 75 9.39 -1.74 -14.59
N VAL A 76 8.99 -1.27 -15.78
CA VAL A 76 9.94 -0.72 -16.77
C VAL A 76 10.41 0.64 -16.29
N LEU A 77 11.72 0.91 -16.35
CA LEU A 77 12.28 2.22 -16.02
C LEU A 77 12.45 3.07 -17.28
N THR A 78 12.25 4.39 -17.15
CA THR A 78 12.52 5.32 -18.27
C THR A 78 14.00 5.42 -18.62
N ASP A 79 14.88 5.06 -17.69
CA ASP A 79 16.33 5.09 -17.88
C ASP A 79 16.80 4.01 -18.88
N ASN A 80 16.03 2.92 -19.02
CA ASN A 80 16.33 1.82 -19.92
C ASN A 80 15.03 1.17 -20.46
N PRO A 81 14.31 1.86 -21.37
CA PRO A 81 12.98 1.42 -21.81
C PRO A 81 13.00 0.19 -22.72
N GLU A 82 14.16 -0.14 -23.31
CA GLU A 82 14.33 -1.23 -24.27
C GLU A 82 14.75 -2.57 -23.62
N ILE A 83 14.86 -2.62 -22.29
CA ILE A 83 15.28 -3.85 -21.61
C ILE A 83 14.26 -4.97 -21.74
N ASP A 84 14.74 -6.12 -22.22
CA ASP A 84 13.92 -7.31 -22.37
C ASP A 84 13.53 -7.93 -21.02
N VAL A 85 12.40 -8.63 -21.03
CA VAL A 85 11.96 -9.44 -19.89
C VAL A 85 12.86 -10.67 -19.78
N CYS A 86 13.29 -11.00 -18.56
CA CYS A 86 14.07 -12.19 -18.29
C CYS A 86 13.35 -13.45 -18.80
N GLY A 87 14.09 -14.34 -19.46
CA GLY A 87 13.60 -15.67 -19.80
C GLY A 87 13.39 -16.54 -18.56
N LEU A 88 12.77 -17.71 -18.73
CA LEU A 88 12.49 -18.63 -17.62
C LEU A 88 13.78 -19.10 -16.93
N ASN A 89 14.85 -19.34 -17.70
CA ASN A 89 16.12 -19.81 -17.16
C ASN A 89 16.83 -18.71 -16.36
N GLU A 90 16.89 -17.49 -16.89
CA GLU A 90 17.48 -16.32 -16.23
C GLU A 90 16.70 -15.97 -14.96
N THR A 91 15.37 -16.07 -15.00
CA THR A 91 14.50 -15.88 -13.83
C THR A 91 14.82 -16.90 -12.74
N ALA A 92 14.93 -18.18 -13.12
CA ALA A 92 15.21 -19.29 -12.21
C ALA A 92 16.61 -19.20 -11.57
N THR A 93 17.63 -18.86 -12.36
CA THR A 93 19.04 -18.96 -11.99
C THR A 93 19.65 -17.67 -11.46
N CYS A 94 19.18 -16.52 -11.97
CA CYS A 94 19.67 -15.20 -11.61
C CYS A 94 18.66 -14.45 -10.74
N VAL A 95 17.46 -14.15 -11.26
CA VAL A 95 16.51 -13.26 -10.57
C VAL A 95 16.15 -13.75 -9.17
N PHE A 96 15.77 -15.02 -9.00
CA PHE A 96 15.45 -15.54 -7.65
C PHE A 96 16.65 -15.52 -6.70
N ARG A 97 17.86 -15.73 -7.22
CA ARG A 97 19.09 -15.68 -6.42
C ARG A 97 19.39 -14.25 -6.00
N GLU A 98 19.40 -13.32 -6.94
CA GLU A 98 19.72 -11.91 -6.70
C GLU A 98 18.65 -11.25 -5.83
N MET A 99 17.36 -11.39 -6.17
CA MET A 99 16.28 -10.87 -5.32
C MET A 99 16.27 -11.55 -3.94
N GLY A 100 16.25 -12.88 -3.88
CA GLY A 100 15.99 -13.60 -2.63
C GLY A 100 17.19 -13.71 -1.68
N ARG A 101 18.42 -13.68 -2.19
CA ARG A 101 19.64 -13.85 -1.36
C ARG A 101 20.51 -12.62 -1.31
N ASN A 102 20.64 -11.83 -2.37
CA ASN A 102 21.66 -10.77 -2.40
C ASN A 102 21.05 -9.40 -2.08
N PHE A 103 19.90 -9.07 -2.66
CA PHE A 103 19.21 -7.80 -2.43
C PHE A 103 18.78 -7.60 -0.97
N TYR A 104 18.23 -8.63 -0.31
CA TYR A 104 17.75 -8.51 1.08
C TYR A 104 18.80 -8.81 2.16
N LYS A 105 19.85 -9.59 1.88
CA LYS A 105 20.85 -9.99 2.91
C LYS A 105 22.05 -9.06 3.03
N VAL A 106 22.45 -8.42 1.94
CA VAL A 106 23.55 -7.44 1.95
C VAL A 106 23.08 -6.11 2.57
N GLY A 107 21.84 -6.08 3.09
CA GLY A 107 21.07 -4.87 3.24
C GLY A 107 20.72 -4.33 1.86
N GLY A 108 19.58 -3.67 1.72
CA GLY A 108 19.42 -2.71 0.63
C GLY A 108 20.38 -1.52 0.80
N ASP A 109 21.65 -1.76 1.15
CA ASP A 109 22.62 -0.81 1.71
C ASP A 109 22.99 0.30 0.72
N ASN A 110 22.60 0.17 -0.55
CA ASN A 110 22.77 1.23 -1.54
C ASN A 110 21.47 1.94 -1.94
N CYS A 111 20.33 1.59 -1.33
CA CYS A 111 19.04 2.20 -1.64
C CYS A 111 18.56 3.05 -0.49
N SER A 112 19.14 4.25 -0.44
CA SER A 112 18.71 5.33 0.45
C SER A 112 17.39 5.93 -0.05
N CYS A 113 16.29 5.26 0.27
CA CYS A 113 14.94 5.75 -0.02
C CYS A 113 14.46 6.64 1.13
N GLN A 114 14.52 7.96 0.92
CA GLN A 114 13.96 8.93 1.85
C GLN A 114 12.45 8.73 2.05
N VAL A 115 11.94 9.17 3.20
CA VAL A 115 10.49 9.18 3.41
C VAL A 115 9.85 10.33 2.62
N PRO A 116 8.69 10.11 1.97
CA PRO A 116 7.98 11.19 1.29
C PRO A 116 7.48 12.25 2.29
N CYS A 117 7.42 13.51 1.85
CA CYS A 117 6.86 14.60 2.66
C CYS A 117 5.35 14.51 2.84
N GLU A 118 4.65 13.90 1.88
CA GLU A 118 3.22 13.65 1.96
C GLU A 118 2.94 12.18 1.61
N THR A 119 2.33 11.46 2.54
CA THR A 119 1.86 10.09 2.34
C THR A 119 0.35 10.04 2.54
N ILE A 120 -0.35 9.36 1.64
CA ILE A 120 -1.77 9.02 1.81
C ILE A 120 -1.86 7.49 1.84
N SER A 121 -2.41 6.95 2.92
CA SER A 121 -2.65 5.51 3.08
C SER A 121 -4.15 5.26 3.33
N TYR A 122 -4.60 4.08 2.90
CA TYR A 122 -5.97 3.60 3.11
C TYR A 122 -5.89 2.36 3.98
N LYS A 123 -6.39 2.45 5.20
CA LYS A 123 -6.37 1.35 6.17
C LYS A 123 -7.72 0.62 6.12
N PRO A 124 -7.78 -0.63 5.63
CA PRO A 124 -9.00 -1.41 5.63
C PRO A 124 -9.26 -2.02 7.01
N SER A 125 -10.53 -2.03 7.42
CA SER A 125 -11.07 -2.86 8.48
C SER A 125 -12.04 -3.86 7.86
N LEU A 126 -11.76 -5.15 8.05
CA LEU A 126 -12.48 -6.23 7.38
C LEU A 126 -13.49 -6.86 8.32
N SER A 127 -14.67 -7.14 7.80
CA SER A 127 -15.67 -7.99 8.44
C SER A 127 -16.27 -8.94 7.41
N TYR A 128 -16.74 -10.09 7.87
CA TYR A 128 -17.11 -11.21 7.02
C TYR A 128 -18.50 -11.74 7.38
N GLY A 129 -19.27 -12.11 6.37
CA GLY A 129 -20.51 -12.86 6.47
C GLY A 129 -20.51 -14.05 5.51
N GLY A 130 -21.35 -15.06 5.76
CA GLY A 130 -21.50 -16.19 4.85
C GLY A 130 -22.27 -15.80 3.58
N PHE A 131 -21.79 -16.24 2.42
CA PHE A 131 -22.37 -15.95 1.12
C PHE A 131 -22.45 -17.18 0.21
N PRO A 132 -23.53 -17.32 -0.58
CA PRO A 132 -24.82 -16.66 -0.39
C PRO A 132 -25.52 -17.21 0.86
N SER A 133 -26.51 -16.51 1.40
CA SER A 133 -27.37 -17.13 2.41
C SER A 133 -28.22 -18.25 1.78
N LYS A 134 -28.49 -19.33 2.51
CA LYS A 134 -29.35 -20.43 2.05
C LYS A 134 -30.72 -19.95 1.57
N SER A 135 -31.29 -18.95 2.24
CA SER A 135 -32.57 -18.34 1.86
C SER A 135 -32.51 -17.65 0.50
N VAL A 136 -31.43 -16.92 0.21
CA VAL A 136 -31.24 -16.24 -1.08
C VAL A 136 -31.02 -17.27 -2.19
N ALA A 137 -30.20 -18.29 -1.93
CA ALA A 137 -30.00 -19.39 -2.89
C ALA A 137 -31.30 -20.15 -3.18
N LEU A 138 -32.16 -20.33 -2.16
CA LEU A 138 -33.48 -20.94 -2.32
C LEU A 138 -34.44 -20.08 -3.14
N ASP A 139 -34.45 -18.76 -2.94
CA ASP A 139 -35.30 -17.84 -3.68
C ASP A 139 -34.90 -17.76 -5.16
N GLU A 140 -33.60 -17.55 -5.43
CA GLU A 140 -33.06 -17.56 -6.79
C GLU A 140 -33.19 -18.94 -7.45
N GLY A 141 -32.95 -20.00 -6.68
CA GLY A 141 -33.12 -21.38 -7.13
C GLY A 141 -34.54 -21.65 -7.61
N LYS A 142 -35.56 -21.23 -6.85
CA LYS A 142 -36.98 -21.36 -7.26
C LYS A 142 -37.32 -20.53 -8.49
N ARG A 143 -36.71 -19.36 -8.65
CA ARG A 143 -36.97 -18.46 -9.78
C ARG A 143 -36.37 -18.98 -11.09
N VAL A 144 -35.20 -19.60 -11.01
CA VAL A 144 -34.45 -20.11 -12.17
C VAL A 144 -34.81 -21.56 -12.50
N TRP A 145 -35.22 -22.36 -11.51
CA TRP A 145 -35.55 -23.76 -11.71
C TRP A 145 -36.76 -23.93 -12.62
N THR A 146 -36.60 -24.75 -13.66
CA THR A 146 -37.68 -25.15 -14.56
C THR A 146 -37.88 -26.67 -14.47
N PRO A 147 -39.13 -27.16 -14.40
CA PRO A 147 -39.44 -28.59 -14.19
C PRO A 147 -39.04 -29.50 -15.37
N ASN A 148 -38.50 -28.95 -16.45
CA ASN A 148 -38.04 -29.69 -17.64
C ASN A 148 -36.61 -30.24 -17.53
N THR A 149 -35.94 -30.08 -16.38
CA THR A 149 -34.58 -30.59 -16.17
C THR A 149 -34.61 -31.89 -15.36
N THR A 150 -34.14 -32.99 -15.96
CA THR A 150 -34.11 -34.34 -15.34
C THR A 150 -33.06 -34.50 -14.24
N THR A 151 -32.24 -33.49 -13.99
CA THR A 151 -31.08 -33.55 -13.08
C THR A 151 -31.46 -33.39 -11.60
N TYR A 152 -32.53 -32.65 -11.28
CA TYR A 152 -32.90 -32.34 -9.89
C TYR A 152 -34.38 -32.67 -9.64
N LYS A 153 -34.69 -33.36 -8.54
CA LYS A 153 -36.06 -33.85 -8.26
C LYS A 153 -36.97 -32.77 -7.68
N SER A 154 -36.39 -31.67 -7.17
CA SER A 154 -37.15 -30.54 -6.65
C SER A 154 -36.36 -29.22 -6.78
N ALA A 155 -37.09 -28.09 -6.71
CA ALA A 155 -36.49 -26.77 -6.63
C ALA A 155 -35.57 -26.60 -5.40
N ALA A 156 -35.84 -27.33 -4.31
CA ALA A 156 -35.01 -27.29 -3.11
C ALA A 156 -33.66 -28.01 -3.32
N GLU A 157 -33.66 -29.18 -3.96
CA GLU A 157 -32.41 -29.88 -4.32
C GLU A 157 -31.56 -29.05 -5.30
N PHE A 158 -32.19 -28.39 -6.27
CA PHE A 158 -31.50 -27.47 -7.16
C PHE A 158 -30.90 -26.27 -6.41
N ALA A 159 -31.66 -25.69 -5.48
CA ALA A 159 -31.20 -24.57 -4.66
C ALA A 159 -30.02 -24.94 -3.74
N ASP A 160 -30.01 -26.15 -3.17
CA ASP A 160 -28.89 -26.63 -2.36
C ASP A 160 -27.61 -26.81 -3.20
N ALA A 161 -27.75 -27.42 -4.38
CA ALA A 161 -26.64 -27.55 -5.33
C ALA A 161 -26.15 -26.17 -5.84
N LEU A 162 -27.07 -25.23 -6.07
CA LEU A 162 -26.75 -23.86 -6.44
C LEU A 162 -26.02 -23.14 -5.30
N HIS A 163 -26.48 -23.30 -4.05
CA HIS A 163 -25.83 -22.73 -2.88
C HIS A 163 -24.40 -23.26 -2.72
N GLU A 164 -24.20 -24.58 -2.82
CA GLU A 164 -22.87 -25.21 -2.76
C GLU A 164 -21.96 -24.63 -3.85
N ASN A 165 -22.40 -24.66 -5.11
CA ASN A 165 -21.64 -24.12 -6.24
C ASN A 165 -21.32 -22.62 -6.09
N MET A 166 -22.26 -21.81 -5.58
CA MET A 166 -22.03 -20.39 -5.34
C MET A 166 -21.08 -20.16 -4.17
N SER A 167 -21.18 -20.95 -3.10
CA SER A 167 -20.31 -20.81 -1.94
C SER A 167 -18.86 -21.21 -2.22
N GLU A 168 -18.60 -22.09 -3.18
CA GLU A 168 -17.24 -22.50 -3.54
C GLU A 168 -16.59 -21.55 -4.55
N ASN A 169 -17.39 -20.86 -5.37
CA ASN A 169 -16.87 -20.12 -6.53
C ASN A 169 -17.09 -18.61 -6.49
N LEU A 170 -18.09 -18.12 -5.72
CA LEU A 170 -18.45 -16.72 -5.69
C LEU A 170 -18.11 -16.08 -4.34
N LEU A 171 -17.74 -14.81 -4.39
CA LEU A 171 -17.60 -13.93 -3.23
C LEU A 171 -18.24 -12.60 -3.52
N GLU A 172 -18.63 -11.90 -2.47
CA GLU A 172 -19.15 -10.55 -2.53
C GLU A 172 -18.20 -9.62 -1.78
N LEU A 173 -17.67 -8.59 -2.45
CA LEU A 173 -16.76 -7.60 -1.84
C LEU A 173 -17.41 -6.22 -1.82
N ASN A 174 -17.74 -5.75 -0.63
CA ASN A 174 -18.32 -4.42 -0.39
C ASN A 174 -17.25 -3.48 0.17
N VAL A 175 -16.83 -2.50 -0.65
CA VAL A 175 -15.82 -1.50 -0.26
C VAL A 175 -16.49 -0.15 -0.01
N TYR A 176 -16.30 0.42 1.18
CA TYR A 176 -16.90 1.70 1.56
C TYR A 176 -16.00 2.50 2.51
N PHE A 177 -16.24 3.80 2.62
CA PHE A 177 -15.55 4.62 3.62
C PHE A 177 -16.18 4.42 4.99
N GLN A 178 -15.34 4.15 5.99
CA GLN A 178 -15.79 4.01 7.38
C GLN A 178 -16.42 5.32 7.89
N GLU A 179 -15.82 6.46 7.53
CA GLU A 179 -16.25 7.80 7.90
C GLU A 179 -15.97 8.76 6.74
N LEU A 180 -16.71 9.87 6.65
CA LEU A 180 -16.46 10.94 5.67
C LEU A 180 -15.20 11.77 5.98
N GLY A 181 -14.67 11.63 7.20
CA GLY A 181 -13.44 12.25 7.66
C GLY A 181 -12.19 11.45 7.30
N TYR A 182 -11.02 12.08 7.46
CA TYR A 182 -9.73 11.41 7.36
C TYR A 182 -8.84 11.79 8.54
N GLN A 183 -7.92 10.89 8.89
CA GLN A 183 -6.94 11.15 9.93
C GLN A 183 -5.76 11.92 9.34
N LEU A 184 -5.42 13.07 9.92
CA LEU A 184 -4.24 13.86 9.56
C LEU A 184 -3.19 13.75 10.67
N ILE A 185 -2.00 13.27 10.32
CA ILE A 185 -0.83 13.23 11.20
C ILE A 185 0.19 14.21 10.61
N GLU A 186 0.37 15.35 11.27
CA GLU A 186 1.26 16.41 10.80
C GLU A 186 2.40 16.61 11.81
N GLN A 187 3.64 16.50 11.34
CA GLN A 187 4.80 16.88 12.13
C GLN A 187 4.90 18.40 12.19
N LYS A 188 4.97 18.95 13.41
CA LYS A 188 5.15 20.38 13.66
C LYS A 188 6.46 20.61 14.41
N PRO A 189 7.18 21.71 14.13
CA PRO A 189 8.38 22.04 14.88
C PRO A 189 8.02 22.40 16.33
N ASP A 190 8.85 21.98 17.29
CA ASP A 190 8.65 22.28 18.72
C ASP A 190 8.67 23.78 19.03
N TYR A 191 9.40 24.55 18.22
CA TYR A 191 9.48 26.00 18.31
C TYR A 191 9.27 26.60 16.92
N ASP A 192 8.31 27.51 16.81
CA ASP A 192 8.24 28.44 15.70
C ASP A 192 9.32 29.53 15.86
N LYS A 193 9.60 30.25 14.78
CA LYS A 193 10.68 31.26 14.76
C LYS A 193 10.38 32.38 15.76
N GLU A 194 9.11 32.70 15.90
CA GLU A 194 8.55 33.73 16.77
C GLU A 194 8.75 33.37 18.24
N SER A 195 8.42 32.15 18.67
CA SER A 195 8.66 31.70 20.05
C SER A 195 10.15 31.58 20.35
N LEU A 196 10.95 31.14 19.37
CA LEU A 196 12.40 31.07 19.53
C LEU A 196 13.00 32.46 19.75
N MET A 197 12.62 33.45 18.93
CA MET A 197 13.07 34.83 19.08
C MET A 197 12.54 35.48 20.36
N GLY A 198 11.30 35.22 20.75
CA GLY A 198 10.73 35.69 22.01
C GLY A 198 11.49 35.17 23.23
N ARG A 199 11.82 33.87 23.26
CA ARG A 199 12.64 33.29 24.34
C ARG A 199 14.06 33.84 24.34
N TYR A 200 14.67 33.99 23.17
CA TYR A 200 16.03 34.51 23.07
C TYR A 200 16.13 35.97 23.56
N THR A 201 15.19 36.82 23.15
CA THR A 201 15.12 38.24 23.56
C THR A 201 14.85 38.41 25.05
N LEU A 202 13.92 37.64 25.63
CA LEU A 202 13.67 37.62 27.07
C LEU A 202 14.89 37.17 27.88
N THR A 203 15.58 36.13 27.41
CA THR A 203 16.79 35.61 28.07
C THR A 203 17.95 36.61 27.98
N CYS A 204 18.12 37.26 26.83
CA CYS A 204 19.13 38.31 26.63
C CYS A 204 18.85 39.53 27.50
N SER A 205 17.58 39.96 27.60
CA SER A 205 17.15 41.06 28.47
C SER A 205 17.43 40.74 29.95
N LYS A 206 17.11 39.52 30.41
CA LYS A 206 17.47 39.06 31.76
C LYS A 206 18.97 39.05 32.02
N ARG A 207 19.80 38.59 31.07
CA ARG A 207 21.27 38.62 31.21
C ARG A 207 21.84 40.03 31.22
N ARG A 208 21.31 40.94 30.40
CA ARG A 208 21.71 42.37 30.42
C ARG A 208 21.26 43.08 31.70
N GLY A 209 20.11 42.72 32.26
CA GLY A 209 19.64 43.23 33.55
C GLY A 209 20.49 42.74 34.73
N ALA A 210 20.91 41.47 34.71
CA ALA A 210 21.78 40.89 35.75
C ALA A 210 23.23 41.43 35.71
N GLY A 211 23.74 41.82 34.53
CA GLY A 211 25.07 42.41 34.38
C GLY A 211 25.20 43.88 34.79
N ARG A 212 24.10 44.55 35.20
CA ARG A 212 24.09 45.96 35.61
C ARG A 212 24.06 46.20 37.13
N ILE A 213 24.13 45.15 37.96
CA ILE A 213 24.06 45.25 39.43
C ILE A 213 25.46 45.21 40.09
N VAL A 214 26.54 45.40 39.33
CA VAL A 214 27.89 45.54 39.89
C VAL A 214 28.45 46.89 39.50
N HIS A 215 28.09 47.93 40.26
CA HIS A 215 28.88 49.13 40.50
C HIS A 215 28.32 49.87 41.73
#